data_AF-A0A1S7S2E8-F1
#
_entry.id   AF-A0A1S7S2E8-F1
#
_cell.length_a   1.000
_cell.length_b   1.000
_cell.length_c   1.000
_cell.angle_alpha   90.00
_cell.angle_beta   90.00
_cell.angle_gamma   90.00
#
_symmetry.space_group_name_H-M   'P 1'
#
loop_
_entity.id
_entity.type
_entity.pdbx_description
1 polymer ?
#
loop_
_entity_poly.entity_id
_entity_poly.type
_entity_poly.pdbx_seq_one_letter_code
_entity_poly.pdbx_strand_id
1 'polypeptide(L)'
;MKRHEPSPPLTEQEVQALQDYAARHGRSWKRILNYAWMGEAPRDDGQVLRKLRNTHGPTWLDRYRLPKRPLDSGRYPVEDP
;
A
#
# COMPACT_ATOMS: atom_id res chain seq x y z
N MET A 1 23.98 -15.60 -3.18
CA MET A 1 22.59 -15.50 -2.68
C MET A 1 22.45 -14.25 -1.83
N LYS A 2 21.83 -13.18 -2.34
CA LYS A 2 21.58 -11.98 -1.52
C LYS A 2 20.43 -12.30 -0.57
N ARG A 3 20.75 -12.36 0.71
CA ARG A 3 19.80 -12.65 1.79
C ARG A 3 18.66 -11.64 1.68
N HIS A 4 17.41 -12.12 1.70
CA HIS A 4 16.27 -11.25 1.92
C HIS A 4 16.42 -10.70 3.34
N GLU A 5 17.08 -9.56 3.48
CA GLU A 5 16.98 -8.77 4.70
C GLU A 5 15.49 -8.50 4.89
N PRO A 6 14.90 -8.80 6.07
CA PRO A 6 13.54 -8.40 6.34
C PRO A 6 13.53 -6.89 6.16
N SER A 7 12.86 -6.44 5.09
CA SER A 7 12.83 -5.02 4.78
C SER A 7 12.35 -4.30 6.05
N PRO A 8 12.97 -3.16 6.42
CA PRO A 8 12.60 -2.46 7.64
C PRO A 8 11.08 -2.30 7.68
N PRO A 9 10.45 -2.49 8.86
CA PRO A 9 9.02 -2.32 8.99
C PRO A 9 8.65 -0.92 8.48
N LEU A 10 7.61 -0.88 7.65
CA LEU A 10 7.07 0.38 7.13
C LEU A 10 6.84 1.35 8.28
N THR A 11 7.27 2.59 8.10
CA THR A 11 6.89 3.65 9.02
C THR A 11 5.39 3.90 8.95
N GLU A 12 4.79 4.38 10.04
CA GLU A 12 3.37 4.72 10.09
C GLU A 12 2.96 5.69 8.97
N GLN A 13 3.86 6.62 8.60
CA GLN A 13 3.64 7.55 7.48
C GLN A 13 3.56 6.85 6.12
N GLU A 14 4.39 5.84 5.87
CA GLU A 14 4.35 5.05 4.64
C GLU A 14 3.08 4.19 4.58
N VAL A 15 2.69 3.59 5.70
CA VAL A 15 1.43 2.85 5.80
C VAL A 15 0.25 3.77 5.54
N GLN A 16 0.21 4.95 6.17
CA GLN A 16 -0.87 5.91 5.99
C GLN A 16 -0.94 6.40 4.54
N ALA A 17 0.20 6.72 3.93
CA ALA A 17 0.24 7.14 2.53
C ALA A 17 -0.26 6.03 1.59
N LEU A 18 0.10 4.76 1.83
CA LEU A 18 -0.42 3.62 1.08
C LEU A 18 -1.92 3.43 1.31
N GLN A 19 -2.41 3.62 2.53
CA GLN A 19 -3.83 3.53 2.85
C GLN A 19 -4.64 4.63 2.16
N ASP A 20 -4.16 5.86 2.19
CA ASP A 20 -4.81 6.99 1.51
C ASP A 20 -4.80 6.78 -0.01
N TYR A 21 -3.68 6.30 -0.56
CA TYR A 21 -3.57 5.96 -1.97
C TYR A 21 -4.53 4.82 -2.34
N ALA A 22 -4.60 3.78 -1.52
CA ALA A 22 -5.53 2.67 -1.70
C ALA A 22 -6.99 3.11 -1.60
N ALA A 23 -7.31 4.04 -0.70
CA ALA A 23 -8.65 4.60 -0.55
C ALA A 23 -9.06 5.42 -1.78
N ARG A 24 -8.14 6.21 -2.36
CA ARG A 24 -8.38 7.02 -3.56
C ARG A 24 -8.55 6.18 -4.82
N HIS A 25 -7.74 5.13 -4.98
CA HIS A 25 -7.68 4.32 -6.20
C HIS A 25 -8.47 3.00 -6.13
N GLY A 26 -9.01 2.63 -4.97
CA GLY A 26 -9.79 1.43 -4.77
C GLY A 26 -8.98 0.15 -5.00
N ARG A 27 -9.63 -0.93 -5.46
CA ARG A 27 -9.01 -2.28 -5.57
C ARG A 27 -7.79 -2.34 -6.51
N SER A 28 -7.68 -1.41 -7.46
CA SER A 28 -6.61 -1.36 -8.46
C SER A 28 -5.40 -0.54 -8.02
N TRP A 29 -5.40 -0.03 -6.77
CA TRP A 29 -4.35 0.86 -6.26
C TRP A 29 -2.93 0.28 -6.44
N LYS A 30 -2.73 -1.02 -6.23
CA LYS A 30 -1.42 -1.67 -6.42
C LYS A 30 -0.94 -1.56 -7.87
N ARG A 31 -1.84 -1.82 -8.82
CA ARG A 31 -1.54 -1.78 -10.25
C ARG A 31 -1.22 -0.36 -10.68
N ILE A 32 -2.02 0.60 -10.25
CA ILE A 32 -1.82 2.03 -10.56
C ILE A 32 -0.51 2.54 -9.94
N LEU A 33 -0.22 2.16 -8.69
CA LEU A 33 1.02 2.52 -8.03
C LEU A 33 2.24 1.91 -8.72
N ASN A 34 2.15 0.65 -9.17
CA ASN A 34 3.20 0.02 -9.95
C ASN A 34 3.44 0.75 -11.29
N TYR A 35 2.37 1.13 -12.00
CA TYR A 35 2.50 1.96 -13.21
C TYR A 35 3.12 3.32 -12.92
N ALA A 36 2.74 4.00 -11.83
CA ALA A 36 3.37 5.25 -11.40
C ALA A 36 4.86 5.07 -11.12
N TRP A 37 5.25 3.96 -10.49
CA TRP A 37 6.65 3.64 -10.20
C TRP A 37 7.47 3.32 -11.45
N MET A 38 6.86 2.67 -12.45
CA MET A 38 7.45 2.41 -13.77
C MET A 38 7.49 3.66 -14.67
N GLY A 39 6.88 4.78 -14.25
CA GLY A 39 6.84 6.03 -15.01
C GLY A 39 5.74 6.08 -16.08
N GLU A 40 4.80 5.15 -16.06
CA GLU A 40 3.67 5.09 -17.02
C GLU A 40 2.45 5.92 -16.57
N ALA A 41 2.39 6.32 -15.30
CA ALA A 41 1.30 7.14 -14.76
C ALA A 41 1.80 8.54 -14.35
N PRO A 42 0.91 9.55 -14.23
CA PRO A 42 1.23 10.83 -13.61
C PRO A 42 1.85 10.57 -12.25
N ARG A 43 2.91 11.30 -11.92
CA ARG A 43 3.67 11.17 -10.67
C ARG A 43 2.89 11.65 -9.43
N ASP A 44 1.74 11.03 -9.19
CA ASP A 44 0.84 11.25 -8.05
C ASP A 44 1.17 10.30 -6.88
N ASP A 45 2.22 9.52 -7.03
CA ASP A 45 2.92 8.83 -5.97
C ASP A 45 3.73 9.86 -5.17
N GLY A 46 3.11 10.43 -4.13
CA GLY A 46 3.72 11.43 -3.25
C GLY A 46 5.13 11.03 -2.74
N GLN A 47 5.88 11.99 -2.18
CA GLN A 47 7.29 11.79 -1.81
C GLN A 47 7.55 10.53 -0.94
N VAL A 48 6.61 10.20 -0.05
CA VAL A 48 6.66 9.00 0.80
C VAL A 48 6.65 7.71 -0.04
N LEU A 49 5.76 7.61 -1.02
CA LEU A 49 5.66 6.44 -1.92
C LEU A 49 6.89 6.30 -2.81
N ARG A 50 7.55 7.40 -3.19
CA ARG A 50 8.82 7.38 -3.92
C ARG A 50 9.97 6.85 -3.07
N LYS A 51 10.05 7.28 -1.80
CA LYS A 51 11.03 6.74 -0.84
C LYS A 51 10.81 5.24 -0.65
N LEU A 52 9.54 4.84 -0.49
CA LEU A 52 9.16 3.44 -0.36
C LEU A 52 9.59 2.60 -1.58
N ARG A 53 9.35 3.11 -2.80
CA ARG A 53 9.83 2.48 -4.04
C ARG A 53 11.35 2.29 -4.01
N ASN A 54 12.10 3.32 -3.61
CA ASN A 54 13.56 3.26 -3.59
C ASN A 54 14.10 2.27 -2.54
N THR A 55 13.38 2.06 -1.44
CA THR A 55 13.79 1.13 -0.37
C THR A 55 13.37 -0.32 -0.62
N HIS A 56 12.17 -0.55 -1.15
CA HIS A 56 11.58 -1.90 -1.28
C HIS A 56 11.46 -2.41 -2.73
N GLY A 57 11.41 -1.50 -3.70
CA GLY A 57 11.22 -1.81 -5.11
C GLY A 57 9.77 -2.17 -5.51
N PRO A 58 9.47 -2.23 -6.82
CA PRO A 58 8.13 -2.48 -7.34
C PRO A 58 7.57 -3.88 -7.03
N THR A 59 8.43 -4.90 -7.01
CA THR A 59 8.03 -6.29 -6.75
C THR A 59 7.58 -6.53 -5.30
N TRP A 60 7.87 -5.60 -4.39
CA TRP A 60 7.42 -5.68 -3.00
C TRP A 60 5.90 -5.45 -2.87
N LEU A 61 5.28 -4.65 -3.75
CA LEU A 61 3.82 -4.41 -3.74
C LEU A 61 3.01 -5.70 -3.91
N ASP A 62 3.54 -6.65 -4.68
CA ASP A 62 2.89 -7.95 -4.89
C ASP A 62 2.81 -8.77 -3.61
N ARG A 63 3.87 -8.71 -2.78
CA ARG A 63 3.95 -9.41 -1.49
C ARG A 63 3.27 -8.63 -0.36
N TYR A 64 3.19 -7.31 -0.46
CA TYR A 64 2.64 -6.48 0.58
C TYR A 64 1.12 -6.61 0.68
N ARG A 65 0.60 -6.82 1.89
CA ARG A 65 -0.84 -6.77 2.17
C ARG A 65 -1.12 -5.52 2.97
N LEU A 66 -1.93 -4.63 2.39
CA LEU A 66 -2.41 -3.44 3.09
C LEU A 66 -3.22 -3.91 4.31
N PRO A 67 -2.84 -3.55 5.55
CA PRO A 67 -3.68 -3.82 6.69
C PRO A 67 -5.01 -3.11 6.46
N LYS A 68 -6.12 -3.86 6.55
CA LYS A 68 -7.45 -3.26 6.44
C LYS A 68 -7.56 -2.20 7.53
N ARG A 69 -7.92 -0.96 7.13
CA ARG A 69 -8.30 0.05 8.12
C ARG A 69 -9.43 -0.56 8.98
N PRO A 70 -9.39 -0.51 10.32
CA PRO A 70 -10.34 -1.22 11.19
C PRO A 70 -11.82 -0.75 11.10
N LEU A 71 -12.24 -0.11 10.01
CA LEU A 71 -13.55 0.52 9.87
C LEU A 71 -14.52 -0.25 8.96
N ASP A 72 -14.17 -1.46 8.50
CA ASP A 72 -15.09 -2.36 7.78
C ASP A 72 -15.53 -3.58 8.63
N SER A 73 -15.38 -3.51 9.96
CA SER A 73 -16.16 -4.35 10.89
C SER A 73 -17.61 -3.83 11.04
N GLY A 74 -18.17 -3.26 9.97
CA GLY A 74 -19.55 -2.82 9.86
C GLY A 74 -20.53 -3.92 9.48
N ARG A 75 -20.09 -5.19 9.45
CA ARG A 75 -21.01 -6.29 9.71
C ARG A 75 -21.23 -6.36 11.21
N TYR A 76 -22.12 -5.50 11.70
CA TYR A 76 -22.84 -5.78 12.93
C TYR A 76 -23.33 -7.23 12.85
N PRO A 77 -23.10 -8.08 13.87
CA PRO A 77 -23.99 -9.21 14.03
C PRO A 77 -25.39 -8.61 14.17
N VAL A 78 -26.29 -8.98 13.27
CA VAL A 78 -27.72 -8.79 13.49
C VAL A 78 -28.10 -9.69 14.66
N GLU A 79 -27.78 -9.24 15.87
CA GLU A 79 -28.46 -9.71 17.07
C GLU A 79 -29.76 -8.91 17.13
N ASP A 80 -30.86 -9.56 16.78
CA ASP A 80 -32.19 -9.16 17.23
C ASP A 80 -33.00 -10.46 17.52
N PRO A 81 -33.97 -10.38 18.44
CA PRO A 81 -34.20 -11.25 19.61
C PRO A 81 -35.00 -12.54 19.37
#